data_AF-A0AAW5DYD3-F1
#
_entry.id   AF-A0AAW5DYD3-F1
#
_cell.length_a   1.000
_cell.length_b   1.000
_cell.length_c   1.000
_cell.angle_alpha   90.00
_cell.angle_beta   90.00
_cell.angle_gamma   90.00
#
_symmetry.space_group_name_H-M   'P 1'
#
loop_
_entity.id
_entity.type
_entity.pdbx_description
1 polymer ?
#
loop_
_entity_poly.entity_id
_entity_poly.type
_entity_poly.pdbx_seq_one_letter_code
_entity_poly.pdbx_strand_id
1 'polypeptide(L)'
;MKRFIVYITAIILLFMIIGTPQQANATSEFSDVSENHWAYKQIMFLTDQGVINGFADGKFRPTETITRKQAAIMMSYALGLDLENRTEIKFADLKPNEIGYKEVVAAVEEGLLSGTTYFYPNEPLTREEMAKCLVIAYELNSADQYKFSDVPVSSPFYTYISKLAASKITTGYSDGTFRPKEAVNRAQFSMFLARVYNEPHQFEIMESGNKVTQFSSRDEAIEYAVSNPGTSIRPASNHLISYPNSFISPEESNIKAGALIYNGYEIDAKYGSTDRFTPEFFKPYVAFEKDGSYVDTMFDTFIILGRKYPDGEFPETKQNMANYKDWKWYIDRTFSENGAISNLNKAVAQVQNVDKVKVYVAIPYPKDEGVIEDLNGNGFVADSFNRFQMIKWYISEVNNEFQNKKFEHIQFEGFYWLNETVISKEDEQLVNSTAYAVQNTGKKFIYSPHSRSTNLEKWDSYGLDGAYLQMNAHKAIHNEFETKRLLHKGYLNALINGTGINIEIEDSTLDIELVFQNLRNYLEVGRLYGAEDKSIIMYQGTEMVHRLATSPREDYKKMYEDLYKFLRGK
;
A
#
# COMPACT_ATOMS: atom_id res chain seq x y z
N MET A 1 -21.90 -51.39 -69.15
CA MET A 1 -21.20 -50.48 -70.08
C MET A 1 -20.78 -49.23 -69.32
N LYS A 2 -19.47 -48.94 -69.34
CA LYS A 2 -18.79 -47.63 -69.18
C LYS A 2 -19.07 -46.82 -67.89
N ARG A 3 -18.19 -46.79 -66.89
CA ARG A 3 -16.79 -46.27 -66.77
C ARG A 3 -16.74 -44.78 -66.34
N PHE A 4 -15.88 -44.54 -65.33
CA PHE A 4 -14.92 -43.41 -65.20
C PHE A 4 -15.52 -42.05 -64.72
N ILE A 5 -14.95 -41.25 -63.79
CA ILE A 5 -13.54 -40.92 -63.48
C ILE A 5 -13.38 -40.37 -62.04
N VAL A 6 -12.21 -40.70 -61.47
CA VAL A 6 -11.54 -40.24 -60.23
C VAL A 6 -11.02 -38.80 -60.37
N TYR A 7 -10.83 -38.07 -59.26
CA TYR A 7 -9.76 -37.07 -58.95
C TYR A 7 -10.32 -36.12 -57.87
N ILE A 8 -9.61 -35.54 -56.90
CA ILE A 8 -8.27 -35.67 -56.33
C ILE A 8 -8.36 -34.94 -54.97
N THR A 9 -7.53 -35.39 -54.03
CA THR A 9 -7.17 -34.78 -52.75
C THR A 9 -7.17 -33.25 -52.67
N ALA A 10 -7.69 -32.72 -51.56
CA ALA A 10 -7.11 -31.56 -50.88
C ALA A 10 -7.38 -31.65 -49.38
N ILE A 11 -6.39 -32.19 -48.65
CA ILE A 11 -6.24 -32.06 -47.20
C ILE A 11 -6.08 -30.57 -46.93
N ILE A 12 -7.06 -29.94 -46.28
CA ILE A 12 -6.88 -28.61 -45.71
C ILE A 12 -6.07 -28.80 -44.43
N LEU A 13 -4.74 -28.77 -44.61
CA LEU A 13 -3.78 -28.44 -43.57
C LEU A 13 -4.10 -27.01 -43.13
N LEU A 14 -4.82 -26.88 -42.02
CA LEU A 14 -4.89 -25.63 -41.29
C LEU A 14 -3.47 -25.37 -40.76
N PHE A 15 -2.71 -24.52 -41.47
CA PHE A 15 -1.48 -23.96 -40.96
C PHE A 15 -1.84 -23.17 -39.69
N MET A 16 -1.61 -23.77 -38.52
CA MET A 16 -1.31 -23.01 -37.32
C MET A 16 -0.05 -22.21 -37.63
N ILE A 17 -0.25 -20.93 -37.99
CA ILE A 17 0.80 -19.94 -37.85
C ILE A 17 1.04 -19.87 -36.35
N ILE A 18 2.04 -20.62 -35.89
CA ILE A 18 2.68 -20.41 -34.60
C ILE A 18 3.28 -19.02 -34.73
N GLY A 19 2.51 -18.01 -34.33
CA GLY A 19 3.06 -16.70 -34.04
C GLY A 19 4.10 -16.93 -32.96
N THR A 20 5.36 -16.71 -33.29
CA THR A 20 6.41 -16.54 -32.29
C THR A 20 5.87 -15.56 -31.24
N PRO A 21 5.90 -15.87 -29.93
CA PRO A 21 5.58 -14.87 -28.93
C PRO A 21 6.55 -13.72 -29.14
N GLN A 22 6.05 -12.62 -29.68
CA GLN A 22 6.83 -11.41 -29.79
C GLN A 22 7.12 -11.00 -28.35
N GLN A 23 8.40 -11.08 -27.96
CA GLN A 23 8.89 -10.53 -26.72
C GLN A 23 8.32 -9.11 -26.59
N ALA A 24 7.44 -8.91 -25.61
CA ALA A 24 7.07 -7.58 -25.18
C ALA A 24 8.31 -6.98 -24.51
N ASN A 25 9.15 -6.33 -25.31
CA ASN A 25 10.12 -5.40 -24.77
C ASN A 25 9.34 -4.34 -23.98
N ALA A 26 9.68 -4.15 -22.71
CA ALA A 26 9.13 -3.08 -21.88
C ALA A 26 9.45 -1.72 -22.54
N THR A 27 8.55 -1.24 -23.40
CA THR A 27 8.64 0.08 -23.98
C THR A 27 8.25 1.11 -22.93
N SER A 28 9.05 2.18 -22.79
CA SER A 28 8.58 3.42 -22.18
C SER A 28 7.19 3.75 -22.72
N GLU A 29 6.23 4.02 -21.83
CA GLU A 29 4.83 4.24 -22.19
C GLU A 29 4.67 5.39 -23.21
N PHE A 30 5.63 6.32 -23.22
CA PHE A 30 5.77 7.35 -24.24
C PHE A 30 7.06 7.18 -25.04
N SER A 31 6.91 7.11 -26.37
CA SER A 31 8.02 6.91 -27.31
C SER A 31 9.08 8.02 -27.29
N ASP A 32 8.76 9.19 -26.75
CA ASP A 32 9.62 10.39 -26.69
C ASP A 32 10.09 10.75 -25.27
N VAL A 33 9.88 9.88 -24.29
CA VAL A 33 10.41 10.05 -22.92
C VAL A 33 11.32 8.88 -22.58
N SER A 34 12.63 9.12 -22.62
CA SER A 34 13.65 8.14 -22.19
C SER A 34 13.65 7.99 -20.66
N GLU A 35 14.01 6.82 -20.14
CA GLU A 35 14.18 6.58 -18.69
C GLU A 35 15.22 7.51 -18.04
N ASN A 36 16.19 7.99 -18.82
CA ASN A 36 17.20 8.96 -18.39
C ASN A 36 16.72 10.41 -18.45
N HIS A 37 15.51 10.68 -18.94
CA HIS A 37 14.95 12.03 -18.96
C HIS A 37 14.75 12.52 -17.52
N TRP A 38 15.15 13.75 -17.22
CA TRP A 38 15.14 14.31 -15.84
C TRP A 38 13.76 14.30 -15.17
N ALA A 39 12.69 14.36 -15.97
CA ALA A 39 11.30 14.30 -15.52
C ALA A 39 10.65 12.91 -15.62
N TYR A 40 11.38 11.87 -16.05
CA TYR A 40 10.82 10.55 -16.35
C TYR A 40 9.99 10.01 -15.18
N LYS A 41 10.57 10.02 -13.98
CA LYS A 41 9.90 9.52 -12.77
C LYS A 41 8.59 10.24 -12.48
N GLN A 42 8.57 11.56 -12.61
CA GLN A 42 7.37 12.38 -12.33
C GLN A 42 6.31 12.19 -13.41
N ILE A 43 6.71 12.07 -14.68
CA ILE A 43 5.79 11.82 -15.79
C ILE A 43 5.15 10.43 -15.65
N MET A 44 5.96 9.40 -15.42
CA MET A 44 5.45 8.03 -15.23
C MET A 44 4.57 7.94 -13.99
N PHE A 45 4.97 8.56 -12.87
CA PHE A 45 4.12 8.62 -11.68
C PHE A 45 2.74 9.22 -11.97
N LEU A 46 2.67 10.40 -12.60
CA LEU A 46 1.38 11.02 -12.94
C LEU A 46 0.62 10.24 -14.02
N THR A 47 1.29 9.40 -14.80
CA THR A 47 0.64 8.49 -15.76
C THR A 47 0.00 7.31 -15.04
N ASP A 48 0.71 6.68 -14.10
CA ASP A 48 0.19 5.63 -13.21
C ASP A 48 -1.03 6.11 -12.41
N GLN A 49 -1.06 7.40 -12.04
CA GLN A 49 -2.18 8.04 -11.34
C GLN A 49 -3.35 8.45 -12.29
N GLY A 50 -3.25 8.20 -13.59
CA GLY A 50 -4.28 8.57 -14.57
C GLY A 50 -4.36 10.07 -14.88
N VAL A 51 -3.42 10.88 -14.40
CA VAL A 51 -3.36 12.34 -14.61
C VAL A 51 -2.84 12.69 -16.00
N ILE A 52 -1.94 11.85 -16.55
CA ILE A 52 -1.31 12.02 -17.86
C ILE A 52 -1.65 10.83 -18.76
N ASN A 53 -2.21 11.09 -19.94
CA ASN A 53 -2.50 10.06 -20.95
C ASN A 53 -1.67 10.23 -22.24
N GLY A 54 -0.79 11.24 -22.30
CA GLY A 54 -0.07 11.60 -23.52
C GLY A 54 -0.99 12.05 -24.67
N PHE A 55 -0.51 11.87 -25.89
CA PHE A 55 -1.24 12.16 -27.13
C PHE A 55 -1.55 10.86 -27.88
N ALA A 56 -2.52 10.92 -28.81
CA ALA A 56 -2.95 9.76 -29.60
C ALA A 56 -1.84 9.11 -30.45
N ASP A 57 -0.72 9.81 -30.67
CA ASP A 57 0.47 9.31 -31.37
C ASP A 57 1.46 8.57 -30.44
N GLY A 58 1.10 8.32 -29.18
CA GLY A 58 1.94 7.63 -28.20
C GLY A 58 3.12 8.48 -27.69
N LYS A 59 3.00 9.81 -27.76
CA LYS A 59 4.02 10.75 -27.28
C LYS A 59 3.52 11.55 -26.08
N PHE A 60 4.46 12.01 -25.27
CA PHE A 60 4.21 12.94 -24.16
C PHE A 60 4.50 14.39 -24.54
N ARG A 61 5.49 14.63 -25.40
CA ARG A 61 6.00 15.95 -25.84
C ARG A 61 6.56 16.80 -24.69
N PRO A 62 7.64 16.35 -24.01
CA PRO A 62 8.13 16.96 -22.76
C PRO A 62 8.61 18.40 -22.89
N THR A 63 9.11 18.80 -24.06
CA THR A 63 9.66 20.14 -24.33
C THR A 63 8.64 21.13 -24.89
N GLU A 64 7.45 20.66 -25.30
CA GLU A 64 6.38 21.54 -25.76
C GLU A 64 5.82 22.36 -24.59
N THR A 65 5.49 23.61 -24.88
CA THR A 65 4.81 24.49 -23.93
C THR A 65 3.45 23.91 -23.57
N ILE A 66 3.13 23.85 -22.28
CA ILE A 66 1.79 23.42 -21.85
C ILE A 66 0.81 24.56 -22.08
N THR A 67 -0.34 24.27 -22.69
CA THR A 67 -1.40 25.27 -22.83
C THR A 67 -2.22 25.38 -21.56
N ARG A 68 -2.90 26.52 -21.38
CA ARG A 68 -3.85 26.72 -20.26
C ARG A 68 -4.92 25.63 -20.19
N LYS A 69 -5.45 25.18 -21.33
CA LYS A 69 -6.42 24.06 -21.38
C LYS A 69 -5.82 22.73 -20.94
N GLN A 70 -4.60 22.41 -21.39
CA GLN A 70 -3.93 21.18 -20.98
C GLN A 70 -3.65 21.15 -19.47
N ALA A 71 -3.25 22.30 -18.90
CA ALA A 71 -3.07 22.43 -17.46
C ALA A 71 -4.39 22.23 -16.71
N ALA A 72 -5.50 22.81 -17.18
CA ALA A 72 -6.83 22.60 -16.59
C ALA A 72 -7.24 21.13 -16.57
N ILE A 73 -7.00 20.40 -17.66
CA ILE A 73 -7.27 18.96 -17.77
C ILE A 73 -6.44 18.18 -16.76
N MET A 74 -5.12 18.41 -16.72
CA MET A 74 -4.24 17.71 -15.79
C MET A 74 -4.60 17.99 -14.33
N MET A 75 -4.92 19.24 -13.98
CA MET A 75 -5.34 19.58 -12.61
C MET A 75 -6.70 18.96 -12.25
N SER A 76 -7.63 18.89 -13.20
CA SER A 76 -8.94 18.29 -12.96
C SER A 76 -8.83 16.81 -12.64
N TYR A 77 -7.98 16.08 -13.37
CA TYR A 77 -7.69 14.68 -13.07
C TYR A 77 -6.89 14.51 -11.79
N ALA A 78 -5.87 15.35 -11.56
CA ALA A 78 -5.06 15.27 -10.35
C ALA A 78 -5.84 15.52 -9.06
N LEU A 79 -6.92 16.31 -9.12
CA LEU A 79 -7.75 16.65 -7.97
C LEU A 79 -9.08 15.88 -7.95
N GLY A 80 -9.35 15.02 -8.94
CA GLY A 80 -10.62 14.31 -9.05
C GLY A 80 -11.86 15.23 -9.05
N LEU A 81 -11.76 16.40 -9.71
CA LEU A 81 -12.82 17.40 -9.67
C LEU A 81 -14.14 16.85 -10.24
N ASP A 82 -15.27 17.15 -9.59
CA ASP A 82 -16.59 16.92 -10.20
C ASP A 82 -16.69 17.72 -11.51
N LEU A 83 -17.05 17.07 -12.61
CA LEU A 83 -17.17 17.71 -13.93
C LEU A 83 -18.63 17.86 -14.40
N GLU A 84 -19.60 17.31 -13.67
CA GLU A 84 -21.00 17.24 -14.07
C GLU A 84 -21.88 18.24 -13.31
N ASN A 85 -21.66 18.43 -12.00
CA ASN A 85 -22.49 19.32 -11.17
C ASN A 85 -21.91 20.72 -11.02
N ARG A 86 -21.63 21.38 -12.14
CA ARG A 86 -20.91 22.67 -12.19
C ARG A 86 -21.76 23.79 -12.75
N THR A 87 -21.46 25.03 -12.34
CA THR A 87 -22.09 26.21 -12.93
C THR A 87 -21.60 26.37 -14.37
N GLU A 88 -22.51 26.42 -15.37
CA GLU A 88 -22.10 26.56 -16.76
C GLU A 88 -21.46 27.95 -17.00
N ILE A 89 -20.14 27.98 -17.18
CA ILE A 89 -19.40 29.19 -17.57
C ILE A 89 -19.23 29.19 -19.09
N LYS A 90 -19.76 30.20 -19.77
CA LYS A 90 -19.65 30.33 -21.23
C LYS A 90 -18.47 31.22 -21.61
N PHE A 91 -17.47 30.61 -22.24
CA PHE A 91 -16.36 31.33 -22.87
C PHE A 91 -16.60 31.53 -24.35
N ALA A 92 -16.23 32.69 -24.89
CA ALA A 92 -16.39 33.00 -26.31
C ALA A 92 -15.43 32.19 -27.22
N ASP A 93 -14.34 31.67 -26.66
CA ASP A 93 -13.26 30.96 -27.35
C ASP A 93 -13.14 29.47 -26.97
N LEU A 94 -14.14 28.92 -26.29
CA LEU A 94 -14.21 27.50 -25.96
C LEU A 94 -15.67 27.03 -25.91
N LYS A 95 -16.06 26.12 -26.82
CA LYS A 95 -17.44 25.65 -26.90
C LYS A 95 -17.73 24.48 -25.94
N PRO A 96 -18.97 24.32 -25.46
CA PRO A 96 -19.33 23.25 -24.52
C PRO A 96 -19.03 21.80 -24.97
N ASN A 97 -18.99 21.56 -26.28
CA ASN A 97 -18.72 20.24 -26.85
C ASN A 97 -17.24 19.99 -27.20
N GLU A 98 -16.35 20.96 -26.93
CA GLU A 98 -14.92 20.78 -27.15
C GLU A 98 -14.27 19.99 -26.00
N ILE A 99 -13.31 19.13 -26.35
CA ILE A 99 -12.49 18.40 -25.37
C ILE A 99 -11.78 19.41 -24.45
N GLY A 100 -11.89 19.19 -23.14
CA GLY A 100 -11.33 20.05 -22.11
C GLY A 100 -12.27 21.14 -21.61
N TYR A 101 -13.50 21.29 -22.15
CA TYR A 101 -14.42 22.35 -21.72
C TYR A 101 -14.81 22.19 -20.25
N LYS A 102 -15.24 21.00 -19.82
CA LYS A 102 -15.71 20.75 -18.45
C LYS A 102 -14.58 20.95 -17.43
N GLU A 103 -13.39 20.48 -17.76
CA GLU A 103 -12.17 20.64 -16.97
C GLU A 103 -11.75 22.10 -16.84
N VAL A 104 -11.90 22.88 -17.91
CA VAL A 104 -11.67 24.33 -17.87
C VAL A 104 -12.69 25.03 -16.97
N VAL A 105 -13.98 24.69 -17.09
CA VAL A 105 -15.03 25.25 -16.23
C VAL A 105 -14.74 24.93 -14.76
N ALA A 106 -14.45 23.67 -14.44
CA ALA A 106 -14.12 23.25 -13.09
C ALA A 106 -12.89 23.99 -12.54
N ALA A 107 -11.79 24.04 -13.31
CA ALA A 107 -10.57 24.73 -12.88
C ALA A 107 -10.77 26.25 -12.67
N VAL A 108 -11.70 26.89 -13.39
CA VAL A 108 -12.03 28.31 -13.19
C VAL A 108 -12.96 28.51 -11.99
N GLU A 109 -13.94 27.64 -11.79
CA GLU A 109 -14.86 27.69 -10.63
C GLU A 109 -14.11 27.49 -9.32
N GLU A 110 -13.13 26.58 -9.28
CA GLU A 110 -12.20 26.38 -8.14
C GLU A 110 -11.11 27.47 -8.04
N GLY A 111 -11.10 28.44 -8.94
CA GLY A 111 -10.16 29.57 -8.93
C GLY A 111 -8.71 29.23 -9.30
N LEU A 112 -8.43 27.98 -9.70
CA LEU A 112 -7.10 27.49 -10.09
C LEU A 112 -6.54 28.27 -11.27
N LEU A 113 -7.40 28.54 -12.27
CA LEU A 113 -7.10 29.36 -13.44
C LEU A 113 -8.12 30.49 -13.55
N SER A 114 -7.70 31.61 -14.12
CA SER A 114 -8.58 32.77 -14.29
C SER A 114 -9.21 32.75 -15.69
N GLY A 115 -10.49 33.12 -15.82
CA GLY A 115 -11.18 33.32 -17.09
C GLY A 115 -12.20 34.46 -16.97
N THR A 116 -12.50 35.13 -18.09
CA THR A 116 -13.56 36.16 -18.15
C THR A 116 -14.51 35.82 -19.31
N THR A 117 -14.76 36.75 -20.23
CA THR A 117 -15.42 36.43 -21.51
C THR A 117 -14.60 35.42 -22.35
N TYR A 118 -13.28 35.43 -22.19
CA TYR A 118 -12.34 34.53 -22.86
C TYR A 118 -11.53 33.73 -21.83
N PHE A 119 -11.21 32.49 -22.18
CA PHE A 119 -10.32 31.64 -21.37
C PHE A 119 -8.90 31.53 -21.95
N TYR A 120 -8.74 31.72 -23.26
CA TYR A 120 -7.51 31.55 -24.03
C TYR A 120 -6.93 30.13 -23.93
N PRO A 121 -7.66 29.10 -24.39
CA PRO A 121 -7.33 27.69 -24.13
C PRO A 121 -6.01 27.21 -24.75
N ASN A 122 -5.57 27.84 -25.84
CA ASN A 122 -4.36 27.47 -26.58
C ASN A 122 -3.15 28.33 -26.22
N GLU A 123 -3.32 29.37 -25.40
CA GLU A 123 -2.20 30.18 -24.95
C GLU A 123 -1.33 29.40 -23.94
N PRO A 124 -0.01 29.65 -23.92
CA PRO A 124 0.90 29.13 -22.92
C PRO A 124 0.44 29.39 -21.48
N LEU A 125 0.62 28.40 -20.61
CA LEU A 125 0.55 28.64 -19.16
C LEU A 125 1.87 29.28 -18.70
N THR A 126 1.79 30.45 -18.07
CA THR A 126 2.96 31.11 -17.48
C THR A 126 3.33 30.53 -16.11
N ARG A 127 4.58 30.73 -15.69
CA ARG A 127 5.09 30.27 -14.38
C ARG A 127 4.32 30.89 -13.20
N GLU A 128 3.88 32.14 -13.31
CA GLU A 128 3.08 32.78 -12.27
C GLU A 128 1.66 32.21 -12.17
N GLU A 129 1.04 31.85 -13.30
CA GLU A 129 -0.28 31.20 -13.33
C GLU A 129 -0.19 29.77 -12.78
N MET A 130 0.86 29.03 -13.15
CA MET A 130 1.16 27.73 -12.55
C MET A 130 1.33 27.85 -11.03
N ALA A 131 2.04 28.86 -10.54
CA ALA A 131 2.22 29.06 -9.10
C ALA A 131 0.89 29.32 -8.39
N LYS A 132 0.03 30.19 -8.94
CA LYS A 132 -1.33 30.40 -8.42
C LYS A 132 -2.11 29.09 -8.38
N CYS A 133 -2.13 28.37 -9.51
CA CYS A 133 -2.87 27.13 -9.67
C CYS A 133 -2.50 26.09 -8.60
N LEU A 134 -1.20 25.81 -8.42
CA LEU A 134 -0.74 24.81 -7.46
C LEU A 134 -0.93 25.25 -6.00
N VAL A 135 -0.74 26.54 -5.70
CA VAL A 135 -0.91 27.06 -4.33
C VAL A 135 -2.37 27.03 -3.88
N ILE A 136 -3.31 27.33 -4.77
CA ILE A 136 -4.74 27.22 -4.47
C ILE A 136 -5.12 25.74 -4.33
N ALA A 137 -4.76 24.90 -5.30
CA ALA A 137 -5.12 23.48 -5.32
C ALA A 137 -4.73 22.73 -4.04
N TYR A 138 -3.50 22.97 -3.56
CA TYR A 138 -2.92 22.25 -2.42
C TYR A 138 -2.90 23.08 -1.14
N GLU A 139 -3.62 24.22 -1.13
CA GLU A 139 -3.69 25.18 -0.01
C GLU A 139 -2.34 25.44 0.67
N LEU A 140 -1.31 25.70 -0.14
CA LEU A 140 0.05 25.85 0.35
C LEU A 140 0.15 27.07 1.27
N ASN A 141 0.39 26.83 2.55
CA ASN A 141 0.33 27.82 3.61
C ASN A 141 1.62 27.80 4.43
N SER A 142 2.70 28.34 3.85
CA SER A 142 3.94 28.60 4.60
C SER A 142 3.90 30.00 5.22
N ALA A 143 4.33 30.10 6.49
CA ALA A 143 4.54 31.38 7.17
C ALA A 143 5.79 32.11 6.66
N ASP A 144 6.73 31.38 6.06
CA ASP A 144 7.96 31.93 5.52
C ASP A 144 7.73 32.62 4.18
N GLN A 145 8.36 33.79 4.01
CA GLN A 145 8.33 34.51 2.74
C GLN A 145 9.65 34.33 2.00
N TYR A 146 9.62 33.57 0.91
CA TYR A 146 10.72 33.54 -0.04
C TYR A 146 10.59 34.71 -1.02
N LYS A 147 11.72 35.37 -1.34
CA LYS A 147 11.76 36.53 -2.24
C LYS A 147 12.64 36.22 -3.45
N PHE A 148 12.10 36.46 -4.64
CA PHE A 148 12.85 36.45 -5.89
C PHE A 148 13.14 37.88 -6.35
N SER A 149 14.26 38.10 -7.01
CA SER A 149 14.72 39.43 -7.42
C SER A 149 13.80 40.09 -8.47
N ASP A 150 13.08 39.29 -9.26
CA ASP A 150 12.22 39.71 -10.36
C ASP A 150 10.72 39.63 -10.04
N VAL A 151 10.34 39.38 -8.78
CA VAL A 151 8.94 39.31 -8.35
C VAL A 151 8.68 40.40 -7.30
N PRO A 152 8.22 41.59 -7.72
CA PRO A 152 7.94 42.67 -6.78
C PRO A 152 6.76 42.33 -5.87
N VAL A 153 6.78 42.83 -4.63
CA VAL A 153 5.69 42.65 -3.64
C VAL A 153 4.34 43.18 -4.12
N SER A 154 4.34 44.12 -5.07
CA SER A 154 3.13 44.67 -5.70
C SER A 154 2.56 43.77 -6.80
N SER A 155 3.25 42.69 -7.19
CA SER A 155 2.73 41.74 -8.17
C SER A 155 1.50 41.02 -7.60
N PRO A 156 0.41 40.87 -8.37
CA PRO A 156 -0.74 40.08 -7.94
C PRO A 156 -0.39 38.60 -7.70
N PHE A 157 0.74 38.12 -8.23
CA PHE A 157 1.22 36.76 -8.05
C PHE A 157 2.28 36.60 -6.96
N TYR A 158 2.71 37.69 -6.30
CA TYR A 158 3.79 37.67 -5.31
C TYR A 158 3.57 36.61 -4.24
N THR A 159 2.39 36.60 -3.62
CA THR A 159 2.07 35.67 -2.53
C THR A 159 2.07 34.22 -2.97
N TYR A 160 1.54 33.91 -4.16
CA TYR A 160 1.54 32.54 -4.69
C TYR A 160 2.97 32.05 -4.98
N ILE A 161 3.77 32.87 -5.65
CA ILE A 161 5.15 32.52 -5.97
C ILE A 161 5.99 32.34 -4.70
N SER A 162 5.80 33.22 -3.72
CA SER A 162 6.50 33.16 -2.43
C SER A 162 6.15 31.88 -1.67
N LYS A 163 4.85 31.54 -1.57
CA LYS A 163 4.37 30.31 -0.91
C LYS A 163 4.86 29.04 -1.59
N LEU A 164 4.88 29.01 -2.92
CA LEU A 164 5.38 27.87 -3.70
C LEU A 164 6.86 27.59 -3.39
N ALA A 165 7.67 28.65 -3.30
CA ALA A 165 9.10 28.54 -3.00
C ALA A 165 9.36 28.23 -1.52
N ALA A 166 8.62 28.83 -0.60
CA ALA A 166 8.70 28.54 0.83
C ALA A 166 8.32 27.09 1.16
N SER A 167 7.42 26.50 0.37
CA SER A 167 7.07 25.07 0.43
C SER A 167 8.09 24.17 -0.28
N LYS A 168 9.24 24.71 -0.71
CA LYS A 168 10.35 24.00 -1.39
C LYS A 168 9.96 23.29 -2.69
N ILE A 169 8.82 23.65 -3.29
CA ILE A 169 8.36 23.09 -4.57
C ILE A 169 9.15 23.69 -5.73
N THR A 170 9.66 24.91 -5.57
CA THR A 170 10.53 25.59 -6.54
C THR A 170 11.67 26.30 -5.82
N THR A 171 12.85 26.32 -6.45
CA THR A 171 14.02 27.09 -6.00
C THR A 171 14.27 28.33 -6.86
N GLY A 172 13.45 28.54 -7.90
CA GLY A 172 13.77 29.49 -8.98
C GLY A 172 15.02 29.10 -9.75
N TYR A 173 15.60 30.07 -10.45
CA TYR A 173 16.82 29.93 -11.22
C TYR A 173 18.06 30.30 -10.38
N SER A 174 19.24 29.84 -10.82
CA SER A 174 20.50 30.07 -10.12
C SER A 174 20.90 31.54 -10.01
N ASP A 175 20.32 32.41 -10.83
CA ASP A 175 20.48 33.88 -10.81
C ASP A 175 19.58 34.58 -9.77
N GLY A 176 18.81 33.81 -8.98
CA GLY A 176 17.88 34.33 -7.97
C GLY A 176 16.55 34.83 -8.52
N THR A 177 16.26 34.59 -9.81
CA THR A 177 14.99 34.95 -10.46
C THR A 177 13.97 33.80 -10.42
N PHE A 178 12.69 34.15 -10.51
CA PHE A 178 11.58 33.20 -10.71
C PHE A 178 11.14 33.11 -12.17
N ARG A 179 11.24 34.21 -12.92
CA ARG A 179 10.78 34.42 -14.30
C ARG A 179 9.27 34.23 -14.47
N PRO A 180 8.45 35.07 -13.82
CA PRO A 180 7.01 34.83 -13.69
C PRO A 180 6.25 34.76 -15.02
N LYS A 181 6.67 35.51 -16.03
CA LYS A 181 6.01 35.59 -17.34
C LYS A 181 6.46 34.53 -18.34
N GLU A 182 7.50 33.75 -18.04
CA GLU A 182 7.93 32.68 -18.94
C GLU A 182 6.90 31.55 -18.97
N ALA A 183 6.74 30.95 -20.14
CA ALA A 183 5.91 29.78 -20.33
C ALA A 183 6.52 28.53 -19.68
N VAL A 184 5.67 27.64 -19.18
CA VAL A 184 6.07 26.34 -18.63
C VAL A 184 5.95 25.27 -19.71
N ASN A 185 6.92 24.37 -19.82
CA ASN A 185 6.78 23.19 -20.67
C ASN A 185 6.10 22.01 -19.94
N ARG A 186 5.63 21.02 -20.70
CA ARG A 186 4.88 19.88 -20.16
C ARG A 186 5.66 19.08 -19.12
N ALA A 187 6.97 18.90 -19.31
CA ALA A 187 7.80 18.21 -18.32
C ALA A 187 7.97 19.02 -17.01
N GLN A 188 8.15 20.34 -17.10
CA GLN A 188 8.24 21.23 -15.94
C GLN A 188 6.94 21.23 -15.15
N PHE A 189 5.80 21.38 -15.83
CA PHE A 189 4.50 21.35 -15.17
C PHE A 189 4.28 20.02 -14.46
N SER A 190 4.58 18.89 -15.12
CA SER A 190 4.46 17.55 -14.53
C SER A 190 5.37 17.38 -13.30
N MET A 191 6.60 17.92 -13.35
CA MET A 191 7.49 17.90 -12.19
C MET A 191 6.92 18.69 -11.01
N PHE A 192 6.39 19.89 -11.23
CA PHE A 192 5.81 20.69 -10.16
C PHE A 192 4.54 20.06 -9.60
N LEU A 193 3.66 19.54 -10.48
CA LEU A 193 2.45 18.84 -10.08
C LEU A 193 2.77 17.58 -9.26
N ALA A 194 3.71 16.73 -9.71
CA ALA A 194 4.11 15.54 -8.95
C ALA A 194 4.68 15.87 -7.56
N ARG A 195 5.38 17.01 -7.41
CA ARG A 195 5.89 17.45 -6.10
C ARG A 195 4.79 17.82 -5.11
N VAL A 196 3.66 18.33 -5.59
CA VAL A 196 2.52 18.66 -4.74
C VAL A 196 1.53 17.51 -4.61
N TYR A 197 1.50 16.60 -5.58
CA TYR A 197 0.59 15.46 -5.57
C TYR A 197 0.88 14.46 -4.44
N ASN A 198 2.16 14.23 -4.12
CA ASN A 198 2.56 13.02 -3.38
C ASN A 198 2.21 12.95 -1.89
N GLU A 199 1.99 14.06 -1.18
CA GLU A 199 1.81 14.03 0.28
C GLU A 199 0.97 15.21 0.78
N PRO A 200 0.36 15.09 1.97
CA PRO A 200 -0.20 16.24 2.67
C PRO A 200 0.85 17.33 2.89
N HIS A 201 0.50 18.58 2.58
CA HIS A 201 1.38 19.75 2.79
C HIS A 201 1.12 20.48 4.10
N GLN A 202 0.15 19.99 4.88
CA GLN A 202 -0.20 20.50 6.19
C GLN A 202 -0.53 19.33 7.11
N PHE A 203 -0.07 19.43 8.34
CA PHE A 203 -0.21 18.40 9.38
C PHE A 203 -0.83 19.05 10.60
N GLU A 204 -2.06 18.65 10.91
CA GLU A 204 -2.81 19.14 12.06
C GLU A 204 -2.40 18.34 13.30
N ILE A 205 -2.05 19.04 14.37
CA ILE A 205 -1.85 18.42 15.67
C ILE A 205 -3.18 18.39 16.40
N MET A 206 -3.58 17.19 16.80
CA MET A 206 -4.82 16.92 17.49
C MET A 206 -4.54 16.58 18.95
N GLU A 207 -5.31 17.16 19.87
CA GLU A 207 -5.31 16.82 21.29
C GLU A 207 -6.76 16.70 21.75
N SER A 208 -7.11 15.57 22.37
CA SER A 208 -8.50 15.27 22.81
C SER A 208 -9.55 15.53 21.72
N GLY A 209 -9.23 15.20 20.47
CA GLY A 209 -10.12 15.36 19.30
C GLY A 209 -10.17 16.77 18.70
N ASN A 210 -9.49 17.76 19.28
CA ASN A 210 -9.47 19.13 18.78
C ASN A 210 -8.14 19.48 18.13
N LYS A 211 -8.16 20.27 17.04
CA LYS A 211 -6.93 20.84 16.49
C LYS A 211 -6.36 21.89 17.44
N VAL A 212 -5.11 21.70 17.85
CA VAL A 212 -4.40 22.64 18.74
C VAL A 212 -3.36 23.49 18.00
N THR A 213 -2.75 22.95 16.95
CA THR A 213 -1.82 23.67 16.08
C THR A 213 -1.68 22.94 14.74
N GLN A 214 -0.90 23.48 13.81
CA GLN A 214 -0.59 22.84 12.53
C GLN A 214 0.82 23.21 12.04
N PHE A 215 1.41 22.32 11.24
CA PHE A 215 2.74 22.50 10.65
C PHE A 215 2.71 22.23 9.15
N SER A 216 3.56 22.93 8.39
CA SER A 216 3.79 22.64 6.97
C SER A 216 4.89 21.60 6.75
N SER A 217 5.67 21.29 7.79
CA SER A 217 6.72 20.26 7.77
C SER A 217 6.26 19.04 8.54
N ARG A 218 6.33 17.87 7.88
CA ARG A 218 6.01 16.58 8.51
C ARG A 218 6.94 16.27 9.68
N ASP A 219 8.24 16.53 9.51
CA ASP A 219 9.24 16.25 10.54
C ASP A 219 9.02 17.15 11.77
N GLU A 220 8.70 18.43 11.57
CA GLU A 220 8.37 19.34 12.68
C GLU A 220 7.10 18.91 13.42
N ALA A 221 6.07 18.48 12.68
CA ALA A 221 4.85 17.93 13.30
C ALA A 221 5.14 16.70 14.15
N ILE A 222 6.01 15.80 13.66
CA ILE A 222 6.43 14.59 14.38
C ILE A 222 7.26 14.96 15.62
N GLU A 223 8.24 15.85 15.49
CA GLU A 223 9.04 16.32 16.62
C GLU A 223 8.18 17.00 17.70
N TYR A 224 7.19 17.81 17.28
CA TYR A 224 6.21 18.40 18.17
C TYR A 224 5.42 17.31 18.90
N ALA A 225 4.87 16.33 18.19
CA ALA A 225 4.04 15.29 18.78
C ALA A 225 4.80 14.42 19.79
N VAL A 226 6.05 14.06 19.49
CA VAL A 226 6.91 13.32 20.42
C VAL A 226 7.23 14.15 21.67
N SER A 227 7.39 15.46 21.51
CA SER A 227 7.71 16.39 22.63
C SER A 227 6.48 16.80 23.45
N ASN A 228 5.26 16.54 22.95
CA ASN A 228 3.99 16.90 23.60
C ASN A 228 3.11 15.64 23.72
N PRO A 229 3.30 14.81 24.77
CA PRO A 229 2.52 13.61 24.99
C PRO A 229 1.01 13.89 25.01
N GLY A 230 0.21 12.94 24.51
CA GLY A 230 -1.25 13.11 24.39
C GLY A 230 -1.71 13.72 23.06
N THR A 231 -0.77 14.09 22.18
CA THR A 231 -1.07 14.62 20.86
C THR A 231 -0.94 13.58 19.76
N SER A 232 -1.69 13.75 18.67
CA SER A 232 -1.53 12.97 17.43
C SER A 232 -1.50 13.88 16.22
N ILE A 233 -1.14 13.32 15.06
CA ILE A 233 -1.01 14.07 13.83
C ILE A 233 -2.10 13.59 12.85
N ARG A 234 -2.76 14.52 12.17
CA ARG A 234 -3.66 14.22 11.05
C ARG A 234 -3.19 14.96 9.80
N PRO A 235 -3.23 14.32 8.62
CA PRO A 235 -3.04 15.05 7.37
C PRO A 235 -4.20 16.04 7.18
N ALA A 236 -3.89 17.30 6.90
CA ALA A 236 -4.94 18.29 6.69
C ALA A 236 -5.58 18.05 5.31
N SER A 237 -6.89 17.81 5.31
CA SER A 237 -7.69 17.83 4.09
C SER A 237 -8.09 19.27 3.77
N ASN A 238 -8.35 19.53 2.49
CA ASN A 238 -8.96 20.76 2.03
C ASN A 238 -10.19 20.48 1.16
N HIS A 239 -10.78 21.51 0.56
CA HIS A 239 -11.99 21.36 -0.25
C HIS A 239 -11.77 20.60 -1.58
N LEU A 240 -10.52 20.41 -2.01
CA LEU A 240 -10.11 19.74 -3.26
C LEU A 240 -9.42 18.40 -3.03
N ILE A 241 -8.82 18.19 -1.86
CA ILE A 241 -7.98 17.04 -1.52
C ILE A 241 -8.39 16.54 -0.14
N SER A 242 -8.91 15.32 -0.10
CA SER A 242 -9.22 14.63 1.14
C SER A 242 -8.18 13.55 1.44
N TYR A 243 -7.70 13.50 2.67
CA TYR A 243 -6.94 12.39 3.22
C TYR A 243 -7.82 11.59 4.18
N PRO A 244 -7.63 10.26 4.28
CA PRO A 244 -8.36 9.47 5.25
C PRO A 244 -8.11 9.98 6.68
N ASN A 245 -9.18 10.07 7.46
CA ASN A 245 -9.15 10.49 8.87
C ASN A 245 -9.26 9.31 9.84
N SER A 246 -9.36 8.08 9.31
CA SER A 246 -9.38 6.82 10.06
C SER A 246 -8.63 5.73 9.31
N PHE A 247 -8.11 4.75 10.05
CA PHE A 247 -7.60 3.50 9.49
C PHE A 247 -8.77 2.66 8.93
N ILE A 248 -8.44 1.68 8.09
CA ILE A 248 -9.43 0.74 7.54
C ILE A 248 -10.24 0.09 8.67
N SER A 249 -11.55 0.10 8.51
CA SER A 249 -12.48 -0.44 9.50
C SER A 249 -12.54 -1.96 9.45
N PRO A 250 -12.91 -2.64 10.56
CA PRO A 250 -13.15 -4.07 10.57
C PRO A 250 -14.25 -4.50 9.60
N GLU A 251 -15.21 -3.63 9.32
CA GLU A 251 -16.30 -3.87 8.36
C GLU A 251 -15.77 -3.94 6.92
N GLU A 252 -14.85 -3.05 6.55
CA GLU A 252 -14.20 -3.04 5.23
C GLU A 252 -13.23 -4.21 5.07
N SER A 253 -12.34 -4.41 6.04
CA SER A 253 -11.31 -5.45 5.96
C SER A 253 -11.84 -6.86 6.22
N ASN A 254 -12.97 -6.98 6.94
CA ASN A 254 -13.40 -8.21 7.62
C ASN A 254 -12.36 -8.73 8.63
N ILE A 255 -11.53 -7.86 9.21
CA ILE A 255 -10.53 -8.19 10.23
C ILE A 255 -10.66 -7.19 11.37
N LYS A 256 -10.94 -7.66 12.59
CA LYS A 256 -10.82 -6.81 13.78
C LYS A 256 -9.42 -6.87 14.36
N ALA A 257 -8.95 -8.09 14.63
CA ALA A 257 -7.67 -8.36 15.26
C ALA A 257 -7.06 -9.65 14.69
N GLY A 258 -6.03 -9.49 13.87
CA GLY A 258 -5.27 -10.58 13.26
C GLY A 258 -3.98 -10.92 14.00
N ALA A 259 -3.65 -12.21 14.13
CA ALA A 259 -2.36 -12.67 14.62
C ALA A 259 -1.55 -13.35 13.50
N LEU A 260 -0.30 -12.93 13.32
CA LEU A 260 0.65 -13.64 12.46
C LEU A 260 1.21 -14.85 13.22
N ILE A 261 1.10 -16.03 12.60
CA ILE A 261 1.55 -17.31 13.17
C ILE A 261 2.59 -17.93 12.23
N TYR A 262 3.85 -17.88 12.68
CA TYR A 262 4.96 -18.50 11.97
C TYR A 262 4.86 -20.02 12.01
N ASN A 263 4.79 -20.64 10.84
CA ASN A 263 4.56 -22.06 10.60
C ASN A 263 5.62 -22.68 9.67
N GLY A 264 6.65 -21.93 9.24
CA GLY A 264 7.74 -22.50 8.43
C GLY A 264 8.75 -23.31 9.24
N TYR A 265 9.83 -23.73 8.57
CA TYR A 265 10.92 -24.52 9.17
C TYR A 265 11.70 -23.75 10.24
N GLU A 266 11.59 -22.42 10.26
CA GLU A 266 12.12 -21.56 11.33
C GLU A 266 11.62 -21.96 12.73
N ILE A 267 10.42 -22.56 12.84
CA ILE A 267 9.90 -23.08 14.11
C ILE A 267 10.68 -24.33 14.53
N ASP A 268 10.86 -25.28 13.62
CA ASP A 268 11.60 -26.52 13.91
C ASP A 268 13.05 -26.21 14.26
N ALA A 269 13.68 -25.28 13.53
CA ALA A 269 15.04 -24.83 13.79
C ALA A 269 15.19 -24.16 15.16
N LYS A 270 14.17 -23.43 15.63
CA LYS A 270 14.21 -22.73 16.93
C LYS A 270 13.92 -23.67 18.11
N TYR A 271 12.99 -24.62 17.95
CA TYR A 271 12.46 -25.41 19.07
C TYR A 271 12.81 -26.90 19.02
N GLY A 272 13.39 -27.40 17.93
CA GLY A 272 13.78 -28.80 17.76
C GLY A 272 12.59 -29.78 17.69
N SER A 273 11.40 -29.32 17.34
CA SER A 273 10.19 -30.15 17.25
C SER A 273 9.27 -29.70 16.11
N THR A 274 8.72 -30.68 15.39
CA THR A 274 7.73 -30.49 14.32
C THR A 274 6.30 -30.37 14.84
N ASP A 275 6.05 -30.72 16.11
CA ASP A 275 4.72 -30.79 16.73
C ASP A 275 4.50 -29.65 17.75
N ARG A 276 4.99 -28.45 17.44
CA ARG A 276 4.88 -27.30 18.37
C ARG A 276 3.43 -26.84 18.56
N PHE A 277 2.60 -26.98 17.54
CA PHE A 277 1.21 -26.53 17.58
C PHE A 277 0.31 -27.56 18.25
N THR A 278 -0.43 -27.09 19.25
CA THR A 278 -1.47 -27.84 19.96
C THR A 278 -2.71 -26.95 20.12
N PRO A 279 -3.88 -27.51 20.48
CA PRO A 279 -5.04 -26.69 20.81
C PRO A 279 -4.73 -25.70 21.95
N GLU A 280 -3.99 -26.14 22.97
CA GLU A 280 -3.57 -25.34 24.12
C GLU A 280 -2.70 -24.14 23.71
N PHE A 281 -1.83 -24.32 22.71
CA PHE A 281 -1.05 -23.21 22.16
C PHE A 281 -1.95 -22.11 21.60
N PHE A 282 -3.03 -22.48 20.91
CA PHE A 282 -3.92 -21.51 20.25
C PHE A 282 -5.00 -20.92 21.16
N LYS A 283 -5.40 -21.59 22.24
CA LYS A 283 -6.48 -21.09 23.12
C LYS A 283 -6.28 -19.62 23.57
N PRO A 284 -5.09 -19.18 24.04
CA PRO A 284 -4.87 -17.78 24.42
C PRO A 284 -4.86 -16.78 23.26
N TYR A 285 -4.71 -17.25 22.02
CA TYR A 285 -4.88 -16.42 20.84
C TYR A 285 -6.35 -16.31 20.44
N VAL A 286 -7.11 -17.39 20.58
CA VAL A 286 -8.53 -17.44 20.19
C VAL A 286 -9.37 -16.63 21.17
N ALA A 287 -9.14 -16.79 22.47
CA ALA A 287 -9.88 -16.07 23.51
C ALA A 287 -8.99 -15.52 24.61
N PHE A 288 -9.45 -14.41 25.16
CA PHE A 288 -8.88 -13.79 26.33
C PHE A 288 -9.25 -14.59 27.59
N GLU A 289 -8.22 -15.05 28.30
CA GLU A 289 -8.35 -15.73 29.58
C GLU A 289 -8.36 -14.73 30.73
N LYS A 290 -9.36 -14.83 31.61
CA LYS A 290 -9.44 -14.09 32.87
C LYS A 290 -9.85 -15.03 33.98
N ASP A 291 -9.09 -15.04 35.08
CA ASP A 291 -9.35 -15.84 36.28
C ASP A 291 -9.58 -17.35 35.97
N GLY A 292 -8.82 -17.89 35.00
CA GLY A 292 -8.89 -19.29 34.59
C GLY A 292 -10.05 -19.64 33.65
N SER A 293 -10.76 -18.64 33.12
CA SER A 293 -11.86 -18.83 32.16
C SER A 293 -11.68 -17.97 30.92
N TYR A 294 -12.03 -18.50 29.76
CA TYR A 294 -12.07 -17.73 28.51
C TYR A 294 -13.37 -16.92 28.41
N VAL A 295 -13.25 -15.60 28.28
CA VAL A 295 -14.39 -14.66 28.47
C VAL A 295 -14.76 -13.83 27.24
N ASP A 296 -13.87 -13.69 26.26
CA ASP A 296 -14.10 -12.92 25.03
C ASP A 296 -13.11 -13.35 23.94
N THR A 297 -13.40 -13.06 22.68
CA THR A 297 -12.46 -13.25 21.57
C THR A 297 -11.23 -12.35 21.76
N MET A 298 -10.03 -12.92 21.57
CA MET A 298 -8.77 -12.17 21.58
C MET A 298 -8.39 -11.75 20.15
N PHE A 299 -8.13 -12.72 19.27
CA PHE A 299 -7.94 -12.51 17.83
C PHE A 299 -9.08 -13.18 17.05
N ASP A 300 -9.65 -12.47 16.08
CA ASP A 300 -10.69 -13.00 15.20
C ASP A 300 -10.13 -13.55 13.88
N THR A 301 -8.84 -13.29 13.62
CA THR A 301 -8.17 -13.61 12.36
C THR A 301 -6.78 -14.19 12.61
N PHE A 302 -6.38 -15.19 11.83
CA PHE A 302 -5.10 -15.87 11.93
C PHE A 302 -4.42 -15.90 10.56
N ILE A 303 -3.23 -15.32 10.47
CA ILE A 303 -2.42 -15.30 9.25
C ILE A 303 -1.31 -16.33 9.43
N ILE A 304 -1.46 -17.49 8.78
CA ILE A 304 -0.49 -18.58 8.83
C ILE A 304 0.56 -18.32 7.75
N LEU A 305 1.81 -18.12 8.16
CA LEU A 305 2.92 -17.79 7.26
C LEU A 305 4.17 -18.62 7.55
N GLY A 306 5.04 -18.78 6.56
CA GLY A 306 6.32 -19.48 6.73
C GLY A 306 7.41 -18.78 5.94
N ARG A 307 8.56 -18.57 6.56
CA ARG A 307 9.72 -17.94 5.90
C ARG A 307 10.74 -18.95 5.41
N LYS A 308 10.78 -20.14 6.00
CA LYS A 308 11.75 -21.18 5.65
C LYS A 308 11.08 -22.50 5.31
N TYR A 309 11.75 -23.24 4.45
CA TYR A 309 11.57 -24.67 4.27
C TYR A 309 12.88 -25.37 4.70
N PRO A 310 12.95 -26.70 4.79
CA PRO A 310 14.09 -27.40 5.37
C PRO A 310 15.45 -27.01 4.76
N ASP A 311 15.47 -26.76 3.45
CA ASP A 311 16.70 -26.52 2.68
C ASP A 311 16.88 -25.06 2.24
N GLY A 312 16.04 -24.12 2.70
CA GLY A 312 16.15 -22.72 2.26
C GLY A 312 15.06 -21.78 2.79
N GLU A 313 14.81 -20.71 2.03
CA GLU A 313 13.86 -19.66 2.43
C GLU A 313 12.93 -19.22 1.29
N PHE A 314 11.77 -18.71 1.69
CA PHE A 314 10.67 -18.29 0.83
C PHE A 314 10.57 -16.81 0.48
N PRO A 315 11.11 -15.83 1.25
CA PRO A 315 11.07 -14.42 0.86
C PRO A 315 11.82 -14.14 -0.44
N GLU A 316 11.63 -12.96 -1.03
CA GLU A 316 12.52 -12.46 -2.09
C GLU A 316 13.91 -12.22 -1.51
N THR A 317 14.81 -13.14 -1.82
CA THR A 317 16.23 -13.05 -1.56
C THR A 317 16.95 -13.86 -2.65
N LYS A 318 18.24 -13.59 -2.84
CA LYS A 318 19.10 -14.41 -3.71
C LYS A 318 19.28 -15.85 -3.22
N GLN A 319 18.88 -16.15 -1.98
CA GLN A 319 18.94 -17.48 -1.39
C GLN A 319 17.66 -18.28 -1.62
N ASN A 320 16.59 -17.66 -2.13
CA ASN A 320 15.35 -18.36 -2.44
C ASN A 320 15.54 -19.30 -3.64
N MET A 321 15.67 -20.59 -3.33
CA MET A 321 15.81 -21.67 -4.29
C MET A 321 14.55 -22.53 -4.39
N ALA A 322 13.42 -22.06 -3.83
CA ALA A 322 12.22 -22.86 -3.70
C ALA A 322 11.67 -23.33 -5.06
N ASN A 323 11.14 -24.54 -5.07
CA ASN A 323 10.46 -25.19 -6.20
C ASN A 323 9.09 -25.71 -5.76
N TYR A 324 8.36 -26.36 -6.66
CA TYR A 324 7.01 -26.86 -6.37
C TYR A 324 7.01 -27.84 -5.18
N LYS A 325 8.05 -28.65 -5.03
CA LYS A 325 8.21 -29.59 -3.90
C LYS A 325 8.28 -28.87 -2.54
N ASP A 326 8.92 -27.70 -2.49
CA ASP A 326 9.15 -26.95 -1.26
C ASP A 326 7.87 -26.20 -0.85
N TRP A 327 7.14 -25.70 -1.85
CA TRP A 327 5.79 -25.14 -1.65
C TRP A 327 4.79 -26.23 -1.24
N LYS A 328 4.89 -27.43 -1.83
CA LYS A 328 4.08 -28.59 -1.42
C LYS A 328 4.37 -29.02 0.00
N TRP A 329 5.65 -29.05 0.41
CA TRP A 329 6.04 -29.28 1.80
C TRP A 329 5.37 -28.27 2.75
N TYR A 330 5.33 -26.99 2.38
CA TYR A 330 4.70 -25.96 3.21
C TYR A 330 3.18 -26.16 3.31
N ILE A 331 2.51 -26.53 2.22
CA ILE A 331 1.08 -26.92 2.24
C ILE A 331 0.88 -28.11 3.18
N ASP A 332 1.64 -29.19 2.98
CA ASP A 332 1.49 -30.44 3.75
C ASP A 332 1.71 -30.21 5.25
N ARG A 333 2.70 -29.40 5.61
CA ARG A 333 2.93 -28.99 6.99
C ARG A 333 1.74 -28.22 7.55
N THR A 334 1.27 -27.21 6.83
CA THR A 334 0.17 -26.31 7.26
C THR A 334 -1.12 -27.08 7.53
N PHE A 335 -1.44 -28.06 6.67
CA PHE A 335 -2.69 -28.81 6.71
C PHE A 335 -2.59 -30.22 7.30
N SER A 336 -1.42 -30.64 7.79
CA SER A 336 -1.27 -31.90 8.51
C SER A 336 -2.22 -32.01 9.71
N GLU A 337 -2.44 -33.22 10.21
CA GLU A 337 -3.33 -33.47 11.37
C GLU A 337 -2.87 -32.73 12.65
N ASN A 338 -1.55 -32.55 12.77
CA ASN A 338 -0.88 -31.78 13.83
C ASN A 338 -0.45 -30.37 13.36
N GLY A 339 -0.86 -29.97 12.16
CA GLY A 339 -0.52 -28.68 11.58
C GLY A 339 -1.23 -27.51 12.27
N ALA A 340 -0.77 -26.30 11.97
CA ALA A 340 -1.31 -25.07 12.55
C ALA A 340 -2.84 -24.96 12.36
N ILE A 341 -3.35 -25.23 11.15
CA ILE A 341 -4.77 -25.06 10.83
C ILE A 341 -5.64 -26.09 11.57
N SER A 342 -5.22 -27.35 11.60
CA SER A 342 -5.95 -28.42 12.30
C SER A 342 -6.03 -28.14 13.80
N ASN A 343 -4.93 -27.68 14.42
CA ASN A 343 -4.89 -27.38 15.85
C ASN A 343 -5.61 -26.07 16.20
N LEU A 344 -5.60 -25.06 15.33
CA LEU A 344 -6.42 -23.87 15.49
C LEU A 344 -7.91 -24.23 15.47
N ASN A 345 -8.36 -25.04 14.51
CA ASN A 345 -9.75 -25.51 14.46
C ASN A 345 -10.15 -26.28 15.74
N LYS A 346 -9.27 -27.16 16.24
CA LYS A 346 -9.48 -27.87 17.51
C LYS A 346 -9.54 -26.91 18.71
N ALA A 347 -8.72 -25.85 18.73
CA ALA A 347 -8.73 -24.86 19.80
C ALA A 347 -10.04 -24.08 19.86
N VAL A 348 -10.52 -23.59 18.71
CA VAL A 348 -11.79 -22.85 18.61
C VAL A 348 -12.97 -23.73 19.05
N ALA A 349 -12.96 -25.03 18.71
CA ALA A 349 -13.96 -25.97 19.18
C ALA A 349 -14.01 -26.14 20.71
N GLN A 350 -12.91 -25.85 21.41
CA GLN A 350 -12.75 -26.07 22.85
C GLN A 350 -12.96 -24.79 23.68
N VAL A 351 -13.15 -23.64 23.04
CA VAL A 351 -13.31 -22.36 23.70
C VAL A 351 -14.76 -21.89 23.51
N GLN A 352 -15.41 -21.51 24.61
CA GLN A 352 -16.78 -20.98 24.58
C GLN A 352 -16.78 -19.48 24.24
N ASN A 353 -17.92 -18.98 23.75
CA ASN A 353 -18.13 -17.55 23.46
C ASN A 353 -17.18 -16.96 22.39
N VAL A 354 -16.78 -17.78 21.42
CA VAL A 354 -16.02 -17.35 20.24
C VAL A 354 -16.71 -17.91 19.00
N ASP A 355 -16.93 -17.04 18.01
CA ASP A 355 -17.43 -17.44 16.70
C ASP A 355 -16.33 -18.14 15.89
N LYS A 356 -16.63 -18.54 14.65
CA LYS A 356 -15.57 -19.03 13.76
C LYS A 356 -14.53 -17.95 13.55
N VAL A 357 -13.26 -18.32 13.64
CA VAL A 357 -12.15 -17.40 13.34
C VAL A 357 -11.78 -17.48 11.87
N LYS A 358 -11.26 -16.37 11.32
CA LYS A 358 -10.84 -16.27 9.93
C LYS A 358 -9.38 -16.71 9.78
N VAL A 359 -9.06 -17.34 8.66
CA VAL A 359 -7.71 -17.81 8.34
C VAL A 359 -7.26 -17.26 6.99
N TYR A 360 -6.06 -16.71 6.99
CA TYR A 360 -5.28 -16.42 5.79
C TYR A 360 -4.06 -17.34 5.73
N VAL A 361 -3.72 -17.80 4.52
CA VAL A 361 -2.50 -18.60 4.28
C VAL A 361 -1.54 -17.79 3.41
N ALA A 362 -0.28 -17.72 3.82
CA ALA A 362 0.72 -16.97 3.07
C ALA A 362 1.05 -17.65 1.73
N ILE A 363 1.07 -16.87 0.65
CA ILE A 363 1.65 -17.27 -0.63
C ILE A 363 3.17 -16.98 -0.55
N PRO A 364 4.04 -18.01 -0.63
CA PRO A 364 5.48 -17.79 -0.68
C PRO A 364 5.90 -16.98 -1.92
N TYR A 365 7.04 -16.30 -1.87
CA TYR A 365 7.52 -15.57 -3.05
C TYR A 365 8.12 -16.56 -4.07
N PRO A 366 7.65 -16.57 -5.33
CA PRO A 366 8.26 -17.38 -6.36
C PRO A 366 9.58 -16.73 -6.78
N LYS A 367 10.68 -17.48 -6.67
CA LYS A 367 12.01 -17.01 -7.08
C LYS A 367 11.97 -16.40 -8.48
N ASP A 368 12.75 -15.36 -8.67
CA ASP A 368 12.78 -14.51 -9.87
C ASP A 368 13.98 -14.79 -10.79
N GLU A 369 14.82 -15.75 -10.41
CA GLU A 369 16.01 -16.15 -11.16
C GLU A 369 16.16 -17.67 -11.21
N GLY A 370 16.86 -18.14 -12.24
CA GLY A 370 17.19 -19.56 -12.41
C GLY A 370 16.03 -20.41 -12.94
N VAL A 371 15.93 -21.64 -12.44
CA VAL A 371 15.01 -22.67 -12.94
C VAL A 371 14.01 -23.06 -11.85
N ILE A 372 12.72 -22.97 -12.14
CA ILE A 372 11.63 -23.50 -11.33
C ILE A 372 11.36 -24.95 -11.77
N GLU A 373 11.57 -25.90 -10.87
CA GLU A 373 11.29 -27.32 -11.08
C GLU A 373 9.86 -27.66 -10.61
N ASP A 374 9.07 -28.30 -11.48
CA ASP A 374 7.76 -28.85 -11.12
C ASP A 374 7.87 -30.14 -10.28
N LEU A 375 6.73 -30.71 -9.87
CA LEU A 375 6.70 -31.95 -9.08
C LEU A 375 7.18 -33.20 -9.84
N ASN A 376 7.27 -33.15 -11.17
CA ASN A 376 7.79 -34.24 -12.01
C ASN A 376 9.28 -34.06 -12.33
N GLY A 377 9.91 -32.99 -11.84
CA GLY A 377 11.31 -32.66 -12.10
C GLY A 377 11.55 -31.95 -13.43
N ASN A 378 10.51 -31.44 -14.11
CA ASN A 378 10.69 -30.61 -15.29
C ASN A 378 11.06 -29.19 -14.88
N GLY A 379 12.13 -28.64 -15.48
CA GLY A 379 12.60 -27.28 -15.21
C GLY A 379 12.03 -26.26 -16.18
N PHE A 380 11.58 -25.13 -15.64
CA PHE A 380 11.10 -23.95 -16.38
C PHE A 380 11.91 -22.72 -15.99
N VAL A 381 12.10 -21.77 -16.91
CA VAL A 381 12.76 -20.50 -16.58
C VAL A 381 11.89 -19.74 -15.58
N ALA A 382 12.51 -19.09 -14.58
CA ALA A 382 11.82 -18.28 -13.58
C ALA A 382 11.34 -16.92 -14.12
N ASP A 383 10.65 -16.91 -15.25
CA ASP A 383 10.01 -15.71 -15.82
C ASP A 383 8.61 -15.46 -15.22
N SER A 384 8.04 -14.29 -15.49
CA SER A 384 6.75 -13.87 -14.95
C SER A 384 5.63 -14.88 -15.20
N PHE A 385 5.64 -15.55 -16.37
CA PHE A 385 4.63 -16.53 -16.72
C PHE A 385 4.73 -17.78 -15.83
N ASN A 386 5.92 -18.38 -15.72
CA ASN A 386 6.12 -19.60 -14.94
C ASN A 386 6.01 -19.36 -13.43
N ARG A 387 6.49 -18.21 -12.94
CA ARG A 387 6.27 -17.74 -11.56
C ARG A 387 4.77 -17.65 -11.25
N PHE A 388 3.98 -17.07 -12.15
CA PHE A 388 2.53 -16.98 -11.98
C PHE A 388 1.83 -18.35 -12.06
N GLN A 389 2.27 -19.27 -12.93
CA GLN A 389 1.70 -20.63 -12.93
C GLN A 389 1.91 -21.36 -11.61
N MET A 390 3.08 -21.20 -10.98
CA MET A 390 3.38 -21.75 -9.67
C MET A 390 2.45 -21.18 -8.59
N ILE A 391 2.22 -19.88 -8.59
CA ILE A 391 1.23 -19.22 -7.71
C ILE A 391 -0.17 -19.79 -7.92
N LYS A 392 -0.64 -19.89 -9.17
CA LYS A 392 -1.97 -20.42 -9.48
C LYS A 392 -2.14 -21.86 -9.00
N TRP A 393 -1.13 -22.70 -9.20
CA TRP A 393 -1.12 -24.06 -8.68
C TRP A 393 -1.25 -24.06 -7.15
N TYR A 394 -0.45 -23.24 -6.46
CA TYR A 394 -0.51 -23.13 -5.00
C TYR A 394 -1.88 -22.70 -4.48
N ILE A 395 -2.48 -21.66 -5.09
CA ILE A 395 -3.83 -21.19 -4.76
C ILE A 395 -4.85 -22.33 -4.90
N SER A 396 -4.75 -23.11 -5.98
CA SER A 396 -5.63 -24.27 -6.20
C SER A 396 -5.45 -25.34 -5.13
N GLU A 397 -4.22 -25.71 -4.80
CA GLU A 397 -3.94 -26.74 -3.80
C GLU A 397 -4.42 -26.35 -2.40
N VAL A 398 -4.17 -25.10 -1.97
CA VAL A 398 -4.65 -24.59 -0.68
C VAL A 398 -6.19 -24.58 -0.62
N ASN A 399 -6.86 -24.17 -1.70
CA ASN A 399 -8.32 -24.24 -1.78
C ASN A 399 -8.83 -25.68 -1.68
N ASN A 400 -8.18 -26.63 -2.36
CA ASN A 400 -8.53 -28.04 -2.31
C ASN A 400 -8.39 -28.62 -0.90
N GLU A 401 -7.33 -28.28 -0.16
CA GLU A 401 -7.14 -28.72 1.23
C GLU A 401 -8.31 -28.27 2.14
N PHE A 402 -8.74 -27.01 2.04
CA PHE A 402 -9.89 -26.52 2.80
C PHE A 402 -11.21 -27.19 2.39
N GLN A 403 -11.45 -27.39 1.09
CA GLN A 403 -12.64 -28.06 0.59
C GLN A 403 -12.73 -29.52 1.03
N ASN A 404 -11.60 -30.22 1.05
CA ASN A 404 -11.52 -31.64 1.41
C ASN A 404 -11.64 -31.86 2.92
N LYS A 405 -10.96 -31.04 3.73
CA LYS A 405 -10.92 -31.20 5.19
C LYS A 405 -12.14 -30.65 5.93
N LYS A 406 -12.88 -29.71 5.33
CA LYS A 406 -14.17 -29.19 5.85
C LYS A 406 -14.11 -28.76 7.32
N PHE A 407 -13.15 -27.91 7.66
CA PHE A 407 -13.02 -27.42 9.03
C PHE A 407 -14.28 -26.68 9.49
N GLU A 408 -14.83 -27.06 10.65
CA GLU A 408 -16.13 -26.56 11.11
C GLU A 408 -16.04 -25.24 11.88
N HIS A 409 -14.90 -24.96 12.52
CA HIS A 409 -14.73 -23.85 13.47
C HIS A 409 -13.84 -22.72 12.96
N ILE A 410 -13.34 -22.82 11.73
CA ILE A 410 -12.57 -21.78 11.07
C ILE A 410 -13.17 -21.46 9.70
N GLN A 411 -12.93 -20.25 9.22
CA GLN A 411 -13.32 -19.79 7.90
C GLN A 411 -12.05 -19.46 7.10
N PHE A 412 -11.90 -20.07 5.92
CA PHE A 412 -10.84 -19.67 5.01
C PHE A 412 -11.20 -18.37 4.32
N GLU A 413 -10.56 -17.27 4.73
CA GLU A 413 -10.87 -15.92 4.26
C GLU A 413 -10.04 -15.55 3.02
N GLY A 414 -8.78 -15.98 2.97
CA GLY A 414 -8.00 -15.85 1.75
C GLY A 414 -6.49 -15.96 1.93
N PHE A 415 -5.74 -15.18 1.18
CA PHE A 415 -4.29 -15.31 1.07
C PHE A 415 -3.55 -14.07 1.56
N TYR A 416 -2.35 -14.29 2.09
CA TYR A 416 -1.44 -13.24 2.53
C TYR A 416 -0.20 -13.25 1.62
N TRP A 417 0.18 -12.13 1.03
CA TRP A 417 1.43 -12.07 0.25
C TRP A 417 2.63 -12.05 1.21
N LEU A 418 3.51 -13.05 1.13
CA LEU A 418 4.62 -13.18 2.09
C LEU A 418 5.58 -11.99 2.04
N ASN A 419 5.77 -11.42 0.85
CA ASN A 419 6.76 -10.39 0.61
C ASN A 419 6.27 -8.99 1.00
N GLU A 420 7.09 -8.25 1.76
CA GLU A 420 6.70 -6.96 2.35
C GLU A 420 6.96 -5.75 1.42
N THR A 421 7.68 -5.96 0.31
CA THR A 421 7.98 -4.92 -0.68
C THR A 421 7.81 -5.48 -2.09
N VAL A 422 7.25 -4.67 -2.99
CA VAL A 422 7.23 -4.96 -4.43
C VAL A 422 8.41 -4.22 -5.05
N ILE A 423 9.39 -4.95 -5.55
CA ILE A 423 10.73 -4.41 -5.83
C ILE A 423 10.95 -4.04 -7.30
N SER A 424 10.06 -4.47 -8.19
CA SER A 424 10.20 -4.31 -9.64
C SER A 424 8.85 -4.14 -10.33
N LYS A 425 8.82 -3.58 -11.55
CA LYS A 425 7.61 -3.51 -12.40
C LYS A 425 7.07 -4.90 -12.74
N GLU A 426 7.96 -5.89 -12.88
CA GLU A 426 7.56 -7.28 -13.09
C GLU A 426 6.80 -7.81 -11.87
N ASP A 427 7.28 -7.52 -10.65
CA ASP A 427 6.57 -7.92 -9.45
C ASP A 427 5.26 -7.15 -9.24
N GLU A 428 5.16 -5.88 -9.67
CA GLU A 428 3.89 -5.15 -9.66
C GLU A 428 2.84 -5.90 -10.50
N GLN A 429 3.21 -6.35 -11.71
CA GLN A 429 2.33 -7.14 -12.57
C GLN A 429 2.02 -8.53 -11.99
N LEU A 430 3.01 -9.17 -11.34
CA LEU A 430 2.84 -10.48 -10.71
C LEU A 430 1.87 -10.40 -9.52
N VAL A 431 2.01 -9.40 -8.65
CA VAL A 431 1.13 -9.18 -7.50
C VAL A 431 -0.27 -8.85 -7.98
N ASN A 432 -0.43 -7.99 -8.99
CA ASN A 432 -1.74 -7.67 -9.58
C ASN A 432 -2.42 -8.90 -10.21
N SER A 433 -1.67 -9.71 -10.97
CA SER A 433 -2.18 -10.96 -11.54
C SER A 433 -2.56 -11.97 -10.45
N THR A 434 -1.80 -11.99 -9.34
CA THR A 434 -2.08 -12.83 -8.18
C THR A 434 -3.34 -12.38 -7.46
N ALA A 435 -3.54 -11.08 -7.25
CA ALA A 435 -4.75 -10.52 -6.68
C ALA A 435 -5.99 -10.96 -7.47
N TYR A 436 -5.94 -10.82 -8.81
CA TYR A 436 -7.00 -11.29 -9.69
C TYR A 436 -7.25 -12.80 -9.57
N ALA A 437 -6.19 -13.61 -9.52
CA ALA A 437 -6.31 -15.06 -9.36
C ALA A 437 -6.96 -15.45 -8.02
N VAL A 438 -6.58 -14.78 -6.93
CA VAL A 438 -7.15 -15.00 -5.59
C VAL A 438 -8.64 -14.59 -5.56
N GLN A 439 -8.97 -13.40 -6.05
CA GLN A 439 -10.34 -12.87 -6.04
C GLN A 439 -11.31 -13.71 -6.89
N ASN A 440 -10.85 -14.31 -7.99
CA ASN A 440 -11.66 -15.26 -8.77
C ASN A 440 -12.05 -16.53 -8.01
N THR A 441 -11.41 -16.82 -6.87
CA THR A 441 -11.80 -17.90 -5.96
C THR A 441 -12.78 -17.44 -4.87
N GLY A 442 -13.21 -16.16 -4.90
CA GLY A 442 -14.05 -15.55 -3.86
C GLY A 442 -13.31 -15.32 -2.54
N LYS A 443 -11.98 -15.14 -2.61
CA LYS A 443 -11.10 -14.97 -1.46
C LYS A 443 -10.47 -13.58 -1.45
N LYS A 444 -10.09 -13.12 -0.26
CA LYS A 444 -9.39 -11.84 -0.08
C LYS A 444 -7.87 -12.02 -0.21
N PHE A 445 -7.16 -10.99 -0.64
CA PHE A 445 -5.71 -10.96 -0.75
C PHE A 445 -5.13 -9.77 0.01
N ILE A 446 -4.31 -10.02 1.03
CA ILE A 446 -3.77 -8.98 1.91
C ILE A 446 -2.25 -9.06 2.01
N TYR A 447 -1.60 -8.02 2.54
CA TYR A 447 -0.17 -8.07 2.88
C TYR A 447 0.20 -7.09 4.00
N SER A 448 1.41 -7.21 4.54
CA SER A 448 1.93 -6.31 5.56
C SER A 448 3.25 -5.67 5.11
N PRO A 449 3.23 -4.49 4.46
CA PRO A 449 4.44 -3.79 4.08
C PRO A 449 5.17 -3.22 5.30
N HIS A 450 6.50 -3.19 5.23
CA HIS A 450 7.31 -2.55 6.26
C HIS A 450 7.43 -1.03 6.06
N SER A 451 7.70 -0.27 7.12
CA SER A 451 7.79 1.20 7.13
C SER A 451 8.79 1.84 6.15
N ARG A 452 9.71 1.05 5.59
CA ARG A 452 10.65 1.47 4.54
C ARG A 452 10.27 1.01 3.12
N SER A 453 9.12 0.36 2.96
CA SER A 453 8.62 -0.10 1.66
C SER A 453 8.39 1.12 0.78
N THR A 454 8.83 1.07 -0.48
CA THR A 454 8.91 2.24 -1.37
C THR A 454 7.66 2.44 -2.21
N ASN A 455 6.62 1.67 -1.97
CA ASN A 455 5.45 1.55 -2.83
C ASN A 455 4.18 1.27 -2.02
N LEU A 456 4.16 1.67 -0.76
CA LEU A 456 2.99 1.55 0.11
C LEU A 456 1.78 2.21 -0.54
N GLU A 457 1.95 3.41 -1.09
CA GLU A 457 0.92 4.23 -1.74
C GLU A 457 0.23 3.55 -2.92
N LYS A 458 0.81 2.46 -3.45
CA LYS A 458 0.28 1.69 -4.57
C LYS A 458 -0.50 0.45 -4.16
N TRP A 459 -0.62 0.14 -2.87
CA TRP A 459 -1.16 -1.14 -2.40
C TRP A 459 -2.52 -1.48 -3.01
N ASP A 460 -3.44 -0.52 -3.05
CA ASP A 460 -4.80 -0.69 -3.60
C ASP A 460 -4.76 -0.91 -5.12
N SER A 461 -3.87 -0.20 -5.83
CA SER A 461 -3.68 -0.38 -7.28
C SER A 461 -3.14 -1.77 -7.66
N TYR A 462 -2.48 -2.46 -6.72
CA TYR A 462 -2.09 -3.86 -6.91
C TYR A 462 -3.26 -4.84 -6.75
N GLY A 463 -4.46 -4.36 -6.43
CA GLY A 463 -5.66 -5.18 -6.25
C GLY A 463 -5.73 -5.90 -4.91
N LEU A 464 -4.91 -5.50 -3.92
CA LEU A 464 -4.96 -6.06 -2.58
C LEU A 464 -6.22 -5.57 -1.86
N ASP A 465 -6.91 -6.46 -1.15
CA ASP A 465 -8.08 -6.16 -0.33
C ASP A 465 -7.71 -5.53 1.03
N GLY A 466 -6.42 -5.45 1.35
CA GLY A 466 -5.94 -4.82 2.58
C GLY A 466 -4.42 -4.79 2.72
N ALA A 467 -3.92 -3.63 3.11
CA ALA A 467 -2.53 -3.41 3.51
C ALA A 467 -2.45 -3.14 5.01
N TYR A 468 -1.41 -3.64 5.67
CA TYR A 468 -1.18 -3.42 7.10
C TYR A 468 0.24 -2.94 7.38
N LEU A 469 0.41 -1.66 7.69
CA LEU A 469 1.74 -1.09 7.80
C LEU A 469 2.46 -1.55 9.07
N GLN A 470 3.60 -2.20 8.89
CA GLN A 470 4.51 -2.59 9.97
C GLN A 470 5.54 -1.49 10.25
N MET A 471 5.50 -0.94 11.45
CA MET A 471 6.20 0.31 11.79
C MET A 471 7.72 0.13 12.02
N ASN A 472 8.13 -1.06 12.45
CA ASN A 472 9.47 -1.43 12.87
C ASN A 472 10.07 -0.55 13.98
N ALA A 473 9.25 -0.06 14.92
CA ALA A 473 9.75 0.80 16.01
C ALA A 473 10.69 0.04 16.96
N HIS A 474 10.62 -1.31 16.99
CA HIS A 474 11.56 -2.17 17.70
C HIS A 474 13.04 -1.92 17.30
N LYS A 475 13.31 -1.39 16.09
CA LYS A 475 14.66 -1.04 15.65
C LYS A 475 15.29 0.10 16.48
N ALA A 476 14.47 0.85 17.20
CA ALA A 476 14.88 1.96 18.06
C ALA A 476 14.59 1.70 19.54
N ILE A 477 14.37 0.45 19.95
CA ILE A 477 13.84 0.08 21.27
C ILE A 477 14.64 0.64 22.46
N HIS A 478 15.93 0.91 22.29
CA HIS A 478 16.79 1.50 23.32
C HIS A 478 16.69 3.03 23.45
N ASN A 479 15.90 3.68 22.60
CA ASN A 479 15.68 5.12 22.59
C ASN A 479 14.19 5.40 22.48
N GLU A 480 13.56 5.77 23.59
CA GLU A 480 12.11 6.01 23.66
C GLU A 480 11.67 7.14 22.72
N PHE A 481 12.45 8.22 22.62
CA PHE A 481 12.15 9.34 21.72
C PHE A 481 12.09 8.87 20.27
N GLU A 482 13.11 8.12 19.82
CA GLU A 482 13.16 7.60 18.46
C GLU A 482 12.08 6.53 18.22
N THR A 483 11.78 5.70 19.22
CA THR A 483 10.66 4.74 19.16
C THR A 483 9.34 5.47 18.92
N LYS A 484 9.01 6.49 19.73
CA LYS A 484 7.78 7.28 19.56
C LYS A 484 7.77 8.05 18.24
N ARG A 485 8.92 8.59 17.80
CA ARG A 485 9.07 9.22 16.49
C ARG A 485 8.71 8.27 15.35
N LEU A 486 9.23 7.03 15.37
CA LEU A 486 8.90 6.00 14.38
C LEU A 486 7.41 5.61 14.42
N LEU A 487 6.81 5.55 15.60
CA LEU A 487 5.38 5.26 15.76
C LEU A 487 4.50 6.38 15.20
N HIS A 488 4.74 7.65 15.56
CA HIS A 488 4.02 8.80 14.99
C HIS A 488 4.12 8.83 13.47
N LYS A 489 5.32 8.60 12.93
CA LYS A 489 5.55 8.48 11.49
C LYS A 489 4.74 7.32 10.88
N GLY A 490 4.79 6.15 11.50
CA GLY A 490 4.10 4.95 11.04
C GLY A 490 2.58 5.12 11.02
N TYR A 491 1.97 5.55 12.11
CA TYR A 491 0.53 5.78 12.19
C TYR A 491 0.07 6.88 11.22
N LEU A 492 0.83 7.98 11.08
CA LEU A 492 0.52 9.01 10.09
C LEU A 492 0.59 8.47 8.66
N ASN A 493 1.60 7.65 8.34
CA ASN A 493 1.72 7.05 7.02
C ASN A 493 0.59 6.07 6.72
N ALA A 494 0.17 5.27 7.70
CA ALA A 494 -0.97 4.37 7.55
C ALA A 494 -2.28 5.15 7.29
N LEU A 495 -2.51 6.26 8.00
CA LEU A 495 -3.66 7.14 7.75
C LEU A 495 -3.65 7.69 6.32
N ILE A 496 -2.53 8.27 5.89
CA ILE A 496 -2.41 8.90 4.57
C ILE A 496 -2.70 7.92 3.44
N ASN A 497 -2.31 6.65 3.62
CA ASN A 497 -2.46 5.62 2.60
C ASN A 497 -3.70 4.73 2.83
N GLY A 498 -4.55 5.03 3.81
CA GLY A 498 -5.77 4.26 4.08
C GLY A 498 -5.53 2.80 4.47
N THR A 499 -4.41 2.50 5.13
CA THR A 499 -4.05 1.11 5.50
C THR A 499 -4.54 0.74 6.90
N GLY A 500 -4.55 -0.55 7.19
CA GLY A 500 -4.55 -1.07 8.56
C GLY A 500 -3.17 -0.95 9.21
N ILE A 501 -3.09 -1.43 10.45
CA ILE A 501 -1.87 -1.36 11.27
C ILE A 501 -1.36 -2.77 11.57
N ASN A 502 -0.05 -2.98 11.45
CA ASN A 502 0.62 -4.15 12.01
C ASN A 502 1.42 -3.75 13.26
N ILE A 503 0.89 -4.09 14.44
CA ILE A 503 1.58 -3.86 15.72
C ILE A 503 2.63 -4.95 15.96
N GLU A 504 3.72 -4.60 16.65
CA GLU A 504 4.85 -5.52 16.82
C GLU A 504 5.21 -5.71 18.29
N ILE A 505 5.38 -6.97 18.68
CA ILE A 505 6.15 -7.34 19.86
C ILE A 505 7.29 -8.25 19.43
N GLU A 506 8.53 -7.85 19.71
CA GLU A 506 9.70 -8.65 19.35
C GLU A 506 9.96 -9.78 20.34
N ASP A 507 10.68 -10.80 19.88
CA ASP A 507 11.14 -11.94 20.69
C ASP A 507 12.67 -12.12 20.61
N SER A 508 13.40 -11.09 20.17
CA SER A 508 14.84 -11.16 19.86
C SER A 508 15.75 -10.71 20.99
N THR A 509 15.29 -9.83 21.88
CA THR A 509 16.09 -9.34 23.02
C THR A 509 15.79 -10.11 24.31
N LEU A 510 16.79 -10.21 25.18
CA LEU A 510 16.65 -10.78 26.53
C LEU A 510 16.05 -9.77 27.54
N ASP A 511 16.02 -8.49 27.20
CA ASP A 511 15.48 -7.44 28.06
C ASP A 511 13.97 -7.31 27.87
N ILE A 512 13.21 -8.06 28.69
CA ILE A 512 11.75 -8.07 28.62
C ILE A 512 11.12 -6.72 29.00
N GLU A 513 11.77 -5.92 29.82
CA GLU A 513 11.24 -4.62 30.23
C GLU A 513 11.21 -3.67 29.03
N LEU A 514 12.26 -3.69 28.21
CA LEU A 514 12.29 -2.95 26.94
C LEU A 514 11.22 -3.45 25.96
N VAL A 515 11.04 -4.77 25.82
CA VAL A 515 9.98 -5.34 24.96
C VAL A 515 8.60 -4.86 25.38
N PHE A 516 8.31 -4.88 26.68
CA PHE A 516 7.04 -4.42 27.22
C PHE A 516 6.87 -2.91 27.07
N GLN A 517 7.92 -2.13 27.31
CA GLN A 517 7.85 -0.69 27.10
C GLN A 517 7.59 -0.34 25.62
N ASN A 518 8.21 -1.07 24.70
CA ASN A 518 7.95 -0.89 23.28
C ASN A 518 6.49 -1.21 22.93
N LEU A 519 5.96 -2.34 23.37
CA LEU A 519 4.55 -2.67 23.12
C LEU A 519 3.62 -1.59 23.74
N ARG A 520 3.89 -1.12 24.97
CA ARG A 520 3.12 0.01 25.54
C ARG A 520 3.15 1.25 24.66
N ASN A 521 4.30 1.60 24.09
CA ASN A 521 4.40 2.72 23.16
C ASN A 521 3.52 2.50 21.92
N TYR A 522 3.49 1.29 21.34
CA TYR A 522 2.59 0.97 20.22
C TYR A 522 1.12 1.20 20.60
N LEU A 523 0.69 0.70 21.77
CA LEU A 523 -0.70 0.83 22.22
C LEU A 523 -1.05 2.28 22.60
N GLU A 524 -0.15 2.99 23.29
CA GLU A 524 -0.34 4.39 23.68
C GLU A 524 -0.49 5.29 22.46
N VAL A 525 0.49 5.29 21.55
CA VAL A 525 0.42 6.10 20.33
C VAL A 525 -0.76 5.67 19.47
N GLY A 526 -1.05 4.37 19.39
CA GLY A 526 -2.21 3.86 18.66
C GLY A 526 -3.54 4.44 19.14
N ARG A 527 -3.74 4.60 20.47
CA ARG A 527 -4.93 5.24 21.03
C ARG A 527 -5.03 6.71 20.63
N LEU A 528 -3.91 7.44 20.63
CA LEU A 528 -3.90 8.85 20.17
C LEU A 528 -4.37 8.99 18.72
N TYR A 529 -4.10 7.97 17.89
CA TYR A 529 -4.53 7.93 16.50
C TYR A 529 -5.92 7.28 16.29
N GLY A 530 -6.55 6.75 17.34
CA GLY A 530 -7.85 6.07 17.27
C GLY A 530 -7.78 4.70 16.58
N ALA A 531 -6.74 3.91 16.88
CA ALA A 531 -6.54 2.59 16.27
C ALA A 531 -7.28 1.43 16.99
N GLU A 532 -7.67 1.60 18.27
CA GLU A 532 -8.17 0.54 19.17
C GLU A 532 -9.48 -0.14 18.73
N ASP A 533 -10.21 0.46 17.80
CA ASP A 533 -11.42 -0.12 17.21
C ASP A 533 -11.28 -0.44 15.71
N LYS A 534 -10.09 -0.27 15.14
CA LYS A 534 -9.83 -0.44 13.70
C LYS A 534 -9.27 -1.82 13.37
N SER A 535 -9.08 -2.08 12.09
CA SER A 535 -8.48 -3.32 11.61
C SER A 535 -6.99 -3.36 11.95
N ILE A 536 -6.62 -4.25 12.87
CA ILE A 536 -5.24 -4.42 13.32
C ILE A 536 -4.80 -5.86 13.06
N ILE A 537 -3.54 -6.02 12.64
CA ILE A 537 -2.85 -7.31 12.72
C ILE A 537 -1.62 -7.17 13.63
N MET A 538 -1.07 -8.30 14.07
CA MET A 538 0.03 -8.32 15.01
C MET A 538 1.13 -9.30 14.60
N TYR A 539 2.34 -8.76 14.47
CA TYR A 539 3.59 -9.50 14.44
C TYR A 539 4.11 -9.71 15.87
N GLN A 540 4.50 -10.94 16.21
CA GLN A 540 4.82 -11.34 17.58
C GLN A 540 6.09 -12.19 17.71
N GLY A 541 6.96 -12.17 16.71
CA GLY A 541 7.97 -13.22 16.56
C GLY A 541 7.30 -14.59 16.49
N THR A 542 7.79 -15.58 17.25
CA THR A 542 7.29 -16.96 17.15
C THR A 542 6.17 -17.29 18.14
N GLU A 543 6.18 -16.76 19.37
CA GLU A 543 5.20 -17.15 20.40
C GLU A 543 4.97 -16.10 21.50
N MET A 544 5.21 -14.81 21.23
CA MET A 544 5.18 -13.82 22.33
C MET A 544 3.84 -13.70 23.00
N VAL A 545 2.73 -13.69 22.26
CA VAL A 545 1.40 -13.63 22.87
C VAL A 545 1.11 -14.87 23.74
N HIS A 546 1.50 -16.07 23.29
CA HIS A 546 1.40 -17.27 24.11
C HIS A 546 2.17 -17.12 25.43
N ARG A 547 3.39 -16.58 25.38
CA ARG A 547 4.21 -16.31 26.58
C ARG A 547 3.57 -15.25 27.47
N LEU A 548 2.97 -14.19 26.92
CA LEU A 548 2.21 -13.19 27.68
C LEU A 548 1.09 -13.83 28.49
N ALA A 549 0.33 -14.74 27.87
CA ALA A 549 -0.81 -15.38 28.53
C ALA A 549 -0.43 -16.47 29.55
N THR A 550 0.60 -17.26 29.25
CA THR A 550 0.92 -18.49 30.02
C THR A 550 2.00 -18.30 31.09
N SER A 551 2.71 -17.18 31.08
CA SER A 551 3.73 -16.87 32.09
C SER A 551 3.08 -16.70 33.47
N PRO A 552 3.69 -17.23 34.55
CA PRO A 552 3.21 -16.99 35.91
C PRO A 552 3.50 -15.57 36.40
N ARG A 553 4.32 -14.79 35.67
CA ARG A 553 4.69 -13.42 36.08
C ARG A 553 3.56 -12.44 35.83
N GLU A 554 3.32 -11.56 36.81
CA GLU A 554 2.21 -10.60 36.78
C GLU A 554 2.33 -9.54 35.67
N ASP A 555 3.55 -9.12 35.35
CA ASP A 555 3.83 -8.16 34.29
C ASP A 555 3.47 -8.68 32.89
N TYR A 556 3.66 -9.99 32.64
CA TYR A 556 3.23 -10.65 31.40
C TYR A 556 1.69 -10.68 31.29
N LYS A 557 0.99 -11.06 32.37
CA LYS A 557 -0.47 -11.10 32.40
C LYS A 557 -1.08 -9.72 32.20
N LYS A 558 -0.52 -8.70 32.84
CA LYS A 558 -0.94 -7.31 32.64
C LYS A 558 -0.76 -6.87 31.18
N MET A 559 0.37 -7.23 30.56
CA MET A 559 0.60 -6.90 29.15
C MET A 559 -0.38 -7.63 28.21
N TYR A 560 -0.72 -8.88 28.53
CA TYR A 560 -1.75 -9.64 27.81
C TYR A 560 -3.13 -8.96 27.90
N GLU A 561 -3.51 -8.48 29.10
CA GLU A 561 -4.75 -7.72 29.32
C GLU A 561 -4.73 -6.36 28.61
N ASP A 562 -3.61 -5.63 28.65
CA ASP A 562 -3.46 -4.33 27.97
C ASP A 562 -3.59 -4.49 26.45
N LEU A 563 -3.01 -5.55 25.89
CA LEU A 563 -3.14 -5.90 24.48
C LEU A 563 -4.59 -6.25 24.13
N TYR A 564 -5.25 -7.10 24.94
CA TYR A 564 -6.65 -7.46 24.75
C TYR A 564 -7.55 -6.22 24.72
N LYS A 565 -7.40 -5.31 25.69
CA LYS A 565 -8.18 -4.07 25.76
C LYS A 565 -8.01 -3.22 24.50
N PHE A 566 -6.77 -3.08 24.04
CA PHE A 566 -6.49 -2.34 22.82
C PHE A 566 -7.10 -2.98 21.57
N LEU A 567 -6.99 -4.30 21.38
CA LEU A 567 -7.54 -4.99 20.21
C LEU A 567 -9.07 -4.99 20.16
N ARG A 568 -9.72 -4.83 21.33
CA ARG A 568 -11.18 -4.86 21.47
C ARG A 568 -11.81 -3.50 21.73
N GLY A 569 -11.01 -2.42 21.76
CA GLY A 569 -11.46 -1.05 22.01
C GLY A 569 -12.12 -0.86 23.38
N LYS A 570 -11.50 -1.39 24.44
CA LYS A 570 -12.04 -1.43 25.82
C LYS A 570 -11.28 -0.60 26.83
#